data_AF-A0A3Q3QE40-F1
#
_entry.id   AF-A0A3Q3QE40-F1
#
_cell.length_a   1.000
_cell.length_b   1.000
_cell.length_c   1.000
_cell.angle_alpha   90.00
_cell.angle_beta   90.00
_cell.angle_gamma   90.00
#
_symmetry.space_group_name_H-M   'P 1'
#
loop_
_entity.id
_entity.type
_entity.pdbx_description
1 polymer ?
#
loop_
_entity_poly.entity_id
_entity_poly.type
_entity_poly.pdbx_seq_one_letter_code
_entity_poly.pdbx_strand_id
1 'polypeptide(L)'
;MDSIFHEKQEGSLCAQHCLNNLLQGEYFTPVDLSSIAHQLDEEERMRMAEGGMASEEYRTFLQVISNALSVWGLELMLFNSREYQSLMINPINEKAFICNYKEHWFTIRKLGQQWFNLNSLLTGPELISDTYLALFLAQLQQEGYSIFVIRGNLPECEAEQILRIMRVQQQQRPRLIGEDEAQTKMGFGVEDEVVDEDEELKRALALSRQDIDVEDEEADLRRAIQLSMQGK
;
A
#
# COMPACT_ATOMS: atom_id res chain seq x y z
N MET A 1 1.02 -1.75 -19.12
CA MET A 1 0.64 -1.12 -17.83
C MET A 1 0.39 0.37 -18.01
N ASP A 2 0.79 0.97 -19.13
CA ASP A 2 0.76 2.42 -19.40
C ASP A 2 -0.64 3.00 -19.65
N SER A 3 -1.68 2.16 -19.67
CA SER A 3 -3.07 2.59 -19.86
C SER A 3 -3.83 2.80 -18.55
N ILE A 4 -3.28 2.34 -17.42
CA ILE A 4 -3.89 2.55 -16.09
C ILE A 4 -3.48 3.95 -15.63
N PHE A 5 -4.46 4.79 -15.35
CA PHE A 5 -4.20 6.09 -14.75
C PHE A 5 -3.78 5.87 -13.28
N HIS A 6 -2.57 6.30 -12.95
CA HIS A 6 -2.01 6.24 -11.59
C HIS A 6 -1.27 7.53 -11.28
N GLU A 7 -1.93 8.38 -10.51
CA GLU A 7 -1.38 9.61 -9.96
C GLU A 7 -0.57 9.28 -8.70
N LYS A 8 0.73 9.58 -8.75
CA LYS A 8 1.64 9.41 -7.61
C LYS A 8 1.47 10.59 -6.67
N GLN A 9 1.58 10.32 -5.37
CA GLN A 9 1.45 11.39 -4.39
C GLN A 9 2.71 12.23 -4.31
N GLU A 10 2.53 13.54 -4.47
CA GLU A 10 3.53 14.56 -4.15
C GLU A 10 3.05 15.34 -2.91
N GLY A 11 3.77 15.21 -1.79
CA GLY A 11 3.40 15.83 -0.51
C GLY A 11 2.34 15.06 0.28
N SER A 12 1.46 15.76 1.00
CA SER A 12 0.45 15.16 1.90
C SER A 12 -0.97 15.07 1.30
N LEU A 13 -1.10 15.18 -0.03
CA LEU A 13 -2.38 15.28 -0.74
C LEU A 13 -3.01 13.92 -1.10
N CYS A 14 -3.01 12.97 -0.16
CA CYS A 14 -3.49 11.60 -0.42
C CYS A 14 -4.97 11.54 -0.89
N ALA A 15 -5.83 12.45 -0.43
CA ALA A 15 -7.25 12.46 -0.79
C ALA A 15 -7.49 12.76 -2.29
N GLN A 16 -6.73 13.69 -2.87
CA GLN A 16 -6.79 14.00 -4.30
C GLN A 16 -6.42 12.77 -5.12
N HIS A 17 -5.23 12.22 -4.86
CA HIS A 17 -4.72 11.09 -5.62
C HIS A 17 -5.60 9.85 -5.45
N CYS A 18 -6.16 9.65 -4.25
CA CYS A 18 -7.13 8.59 -3.98
C CYS A 18 -8.37 8.70 -4.88
N LEU A 19 -8.98 9.88 -4.98
CA LEU A 19 -10.17 10.14 -5.80
C LEU A 19 -9.87 10.08 -7.30
N ASN A 20 -8.76 10.67 -7.74
CA ASN A 20 -8.36 10.66 -9.15
C ASN A 20 -7.99 9.24 -9.62
N ASN A 21 -7.28 8.46 -8.80
CA ASN A 21 -7.01 7.06 -9.07
C ASN A 21 -8.30 6.22 -9.10
N LEU A 22 -9.25 6.54 -8.21
CA LEU A 22 -10.56 5.90 -8.22
C LEU A 22 -11.35 6.20 -9.48
N LEU A 23 -11.36 7.44 -9.97
CA LEU A 23 -12.08 7.82 -11.17
C LEU A 23 -11.29 7.54 -12.47
N GLN A 24 -10.02 7.14 -12.35
CA GLN A 24 -9.10 6.90 -13.46
C GLN A 24 -8.90 8.16 -14.33
N GLY A 25 -8.74 9.32 -13.68
CA GLY A 25 -8.45 10.59 -14.34
C GLY A 25 -8.29 11.74 -13.36
N GLU A 26 -7.74 12.85 -13.84
CA GLU A 26 -7.52 14.10 -13.08
C GLU A 26 -8.82 14.90 -12.95
N TYR A 27 -9.76 14.41 -12.15
CA TYR A 27 -11.06 15.06 -11.95
C TYR A 27 -11.07 16.07 -10.80
N PHE A 28 -10.20 15.87 -9.81
CA PHE A 28 -10.10 16.72 -8.63
C PHE A 28 -8.71 17.33 -8.51
N THR A 29 -8.68 18.62 -8.18
CA THR A 29 -7.47 19.33 -7.79
C THR A 29 -7.49 19.65 -6.29
N PRO A 30 -6.35 20.05 -5.68
CA PRO A 30 -6.32 20.47 -4.27
C PRO A 30 -7.31 21.60 -3.98
N VAL A 31 -7.50 22.50 -4.96
CA VAL A 31 -8.38 23.67 -4.86
C VAL A 31 -9.84 23.24 -4.81
N ASP A 32 -10.22 22.25 -5.61
CA ASP A 32 -11.58 21.71 -5.62
C ASP A 32 -11.91 21.05 -4.28
N LEU A 33 -10.99 20.23 -3.76
CA LEU A 33 -11.18 19.57 -2.47
C LEU A 33 -11.23 20.58 -1.31
N SER A 34 -10.41 21.62 -1.33
CA SER A 34 -10.47 22.70 -0.35
C SER A 34 -11.79 23.48 -0.44
N SER A 35 -12.32 23.69 -1.66
CA SER A 35 -13.61 24.35 -1.85
C SER A 35 -14.78 23.50 -1.34
N ILE A 36 -14.75 22.18 -1.59
CA ILE A 36 -15.73 21.23 -1.07
C ILE A 36 -15.66 21.17 0.47
N ALA A 37 -14.44 21.15 1.05
CA ALA A 37 -14.24 21.20 2.49
C ALA A 37 -14.83 22.48 3.10
N HIS A 38 -14.53 23.65 2.53
CA HIS A 38 -15.08 24.92 3.02
C HIS A 38 -16.61 25.01 2.90
N GLN A 39 -17.20 24.47 1.85
CA GLN A 39 -18.66 24.41 1.72
C GLN A 39 -19.28 23.51 2.79
N LEU A 40 -18.67 22.36 3.05
CA LEU A 40 -19.11 21.44 4.11
C LEU A 40 -18.95 22.07 5.49
N ASP A 41 -17.84 22.75 5.76
CA ASP A 41 -17.61 23.46 7.01
C ASP A 41 -18.67 24.56 7.23
N GLU A 42 -19.01 25.33 6.19
CA GLU A 42 -20.05 26.37 6.29
C GLU A 42 -21.45 25.75 6.44
N GLU A 43 -21.75 24.64 5.76
CA GLU A 43 -23.00 23.90 5.96
C GLU A 43 -23.10 23.30 7.36
N GLU A 44 -22.03 22.73 7.91
CA GLU A 44 -21.97 22.19 9.26
C GLU A 44 -22.08 23.31 10.30
N ARG A 45 -21.41 24.45 10.06
CA ARG A 45 -21.53 25.67 10.87
C ARG A 45 -22.94 26.23 10.88
N MET A 46 -23.64 26.18 9.75
CA MET A 46 -25.06 26.56 9.65
C MET A 46 -25.99 25.52 10.29
N ARG A 47 -25.54 24.26 10.45
CA ARG A 47 -26.33 23.15 11.02
C ARG A 47 -26.05 22.86 12.50
N MET A 48 -24.98 23.36 13.13
CA MET A 48 -24.63 23.00 14.50
C MET A 48 -24.31 24.19 15.40
N ALA A 49 -25.22 24.39 16.37
CA ALA A 49 -25.01 25.05 17.66
C ALA A 49 -24.66 24.04 18.78
N GLU A 50 -24.47 22.74 18.50
CA GLU A 50 -24.21 21.73 19.54
C GLU A 50 -23.34 20.58 19.00
N GLY A 51 -22.06 20.47 19.40
CA GLY A 51 -21.28 19.24 19.18
C GLY A 51 -19.77 19.41 19.24
N GLY A 52 -19.14 18.90 20.30
CA GLY A 52 -17.73 19.10 20.64
C GLY A 52 -16.67 18.47 19.71
N MET A 53 -15.44 18.97 19.89
CA MET A 53 -14.21 18.65 19.17
C MET A 53 -13.73 17.21 19.41
N ALA A 54 -13.82 16.36 18.39
CA ALA A 54 -13.03 15.14 18.31
C ALA A 54 -12.65 14.86 16.84
N SER A 55 -11.36 15.04 16.53
CA SER A 55 -10.70 14.86 15.22
C SER A 55 -11.51 15.41 14.03
N GLU A 56 -11.60 16.74 13.97
CA GLU A 56 -12.28 17.50 12.91
C GLU A 56 -11.74 17.11 11.54
N GLU A 57 -10.41 17.04 11.37
CA GLU A 57 -9.75 16.75 10.10
C GLU A 57 -10.20 15.41 9.48
N TYR A 58 -10.19 14.29 10.23
CA TYR A 58 -10.59 12.98 9.69
C TYR A 58 -12.06 12.94 9.27
N ARG A 59 -12.95 13.60 10.03
CA ARG A 59 -14.38 13.67 9.73
C ARG A 59 -14.64 14.57 8.53
N THR A 60 -14.01 15.74 8.48
CA THR A 60 -14.06 16.66 7.34
C THR A 60 -13.55 15.96 6.08
N PHE A 61 -12.43 15.23 6.14
CA PHE A 61 -11.91 14.47 5.00
C PHE A 61 -12.87 13.37 4.53
N LEU A 62 -13.46 12.60 5.44
CA LEU A 62 -14.47 11.60 5.10
C LEU A 62 -15.72 12.21 4.45
N GLN A 63 -16.20 13.34 4.97
CA GLN A 63 -17.33 14.06 4.43
C GLN A 63 -17.01 14.63 3.04
N VAL A 64 -15.80 15.16 2.83
CA VAL A 64 -15.33 15.65 1.53
C VAL A 64 -15.31 14.52 0.51
N ILE A 65 -14.72 13.37 0.83
CA ILE A 65 -14.71 12.20 -0.06
C ILE A 65 -16.14 11.73 -0.36
N SER A 66 -16.99 11.61 0.66
CA SER A 66 -18.38 11.18 0.50
C SER A 66 -19.18 12.14 -0.40
N ASN A 67 -19.03 13.46 -0.20
CA ASN A 67 -19.74 14.46 -1.01
C ASN A 67 -19.20 14.50 -2.44
N ALA A 68 -17.88 14.45 -2.61
CA ALA A 68 -17.24 14.35 -3.92
C ALA A 68 -17.76 13.15 -4.71
N LEU A 69 -17.90 11.99 -4.06
CA LEU A 69 -18.46 10.77 -4.67
C LEU A 69 -19.96 10.89 -4.98
N SER A 70 -20.72 11.56 -4.11
CA SER A 70 -22.16 11.78 -4.29
C SER A 70 -22.48 12.55 -5.58
N VAL A 71 -21.61 13.51 -5.98
CA VAL A 71 -21.73 14.23 -7.27
C VAL A 71 -21.72 13.28 -8.48
N TRP A 72 -21.00 12.15 -8.36
CA TRP A 72 -20.92 11.11 -9.39
C TRP A 72 -21.99 10.01 -9.22
N GLY A 73 -22.91 10.15 -8.25
CA GLY A 73 -23.87 9.11 -7.91
C GLY A 73 -23.20 7.86 -7.31
N LEU A 74 -22.06 8.05 -6.65
CA LEU A 74 -21.33 6.99 -5.97
C LEU A 74 -21.60 7.07 -4.46
N GLU A 75 -21.87 5.92 -3.86
CA GLU A 75 -22.12 5.77 -2.43
C GLU A 75 -20.90 5.14 -1.75
N LEU A 76 -20.52 5.73 -0.61
CA LEU A 76 -19.43 5.24 0.24
C LEU A 76 -20.02 4.50 1.45
N MET A 77 -19.79 3.18 1.53
CA MET A 77 -20.26 2.35 2.66
C MET A 77 -19.11 1.71 3.43
N LEU A 78 -19.18 1.71 4.76
CA LEU A 78 -18.20 1.00 5.60
C LEU A 78 -18.31 -0.52 5.39
N PHE A 79 -17.18 -1.18 5.08
CA PHE A 79 -17.11 -2.62 4.89
C PHE A 79 -17.42 -3.42 6.17
N ASN A 80 -17.10 -2.86 7.35
CA ASN A 80 -17.43 -3.46 8.65
C ASN A 80 -18.85 -3.13 9.13
N SER A 81 -19.67 -2.45 8.32
CA SER A 81 -21.07 -2.19 8.70
C SER A 81 -21.85 -3.51 8.81
N ARG A 82 -22.73 -3.59 9.81
CA ARG A 82 -23.63 -4.74 9.99
C ARG A 82 -24.52 -4.93 8.76
N GLU A 83 -24.87 -3.84 8.09
CA GLU A 83 -25.62 -3.83 6.83
C GLU A 83 -24.86 -4.56 5.74
N TYR A 84 -23.59 -4.21 5.51
CA TYR A 84 -22.75 -4.85 4.49
C TYR A 84 -22.49 -6.34 4.80
N GLN A 85 -22.21 -6.68 6.06
CA GLN A 85 -22.01 -8.08 6.47
C GLN A 85 -23.28 -8.93 6.33
N SER A 86 -24.45 -8.34 6.58
CA SER A 86 -25.74 -9.05 6.47
C SER A 86 -26.11 -9.37 5.03
N LEU A 87 -25.58 -8.60 4.07
CA LEU A 87 -25.83 -8.81 2.64
C LEU A 87 -25.08 -10.02 2.06
N MET A 88 -24.10 -10.58 2.78
CA MET A 88 -23.24 -11.69 2.32
C MET A 88 -22.67 -11.47 0.91
N ILE A 89 -22.36 -10.23 0.57
CA ILE A 89 -21.87 -9.88 -0.77
C ILE A 89 -20.40 -10.23 -0.86
N ASN A 90 -20.06 -11.05 -1.87
CA ASN A 90 -18.67 -11.40 -2.14
C ASN A 90 -17.87 -10.14 -2.53
N PRO A 91 -16.77 -9.81 -1.84
CA PRO A 91 -15.96 -8.62 -2.13
C PRO A 91 -15.49 -8.52 -3.59
N ILE A 92 -15.32 -9.67 -4.26
CA ILE A 92 -14.90 -9.74 -5.67
C ILE A 92 -15.92 -9.16 -6.67
N ASN A 93 -17.19 -9.00 -6.25
CA ASN A 93 -18.27 -8.47 -7.08
C ASN A 93 -18.35 -6.94 -7.03
N GLU A 94 -17.68 -6.31 -6.07
CA GLU A 94 -17.61 -4.87 -5.99
C GLU A 94 -16.69 -4.32 -7.09
N LYS A 95 -16.81 -3.01 -7.35
CA LYS A 95 -16.02 -2.35 -8.39
C LYS A 95 -14.79 -1.64 -7.82
N ALA A 96 -14.89 -1.11 -6.61
CA ALA A 96 -13.78 -0.43 -5.95
C ALA A 96 -13.94 -0.38 -4.43
N PHE A 97 -12.81 -0.24 -3.76
CA PHE A 97 -12.68 0.00 -2.33
C PHE A 97 -11.78 1.21 -2.10
N ILE A 98 -12.08 1.97 -1.06
CA ILE A 98 -11.18 2.97 -0.49
C ILE A 98 -10.74 2.45 0.87
N CYS A 99 -9.45 2.51 1.15
CA CYS A 99 -8.87 2.09 2.42
C CYS A 99 -8.23 3.30 3.09
N ASN A 100 -8.38 3.37 4.41
CA ASN A 100 -7.73 4.37 5.25
C ASN A 100 -6.88 3.71 6.34
N TYR A 101 -5.68 4.25 6.53
CA TYR A 101 -4.82 3.91 7.66
C TYR A 101 -4.05 5.13 8.12
N LYS A 102 -4.23 5.50 9.39
CA LYS A 102 -3.50 6.59 10.05
C LYS A 102 -3.38 7.82 9.15
N GLU A 103 -4.54 8.30 8.66
CA GLU A 103 -4.68 9.49 7.80
C GLU A 103 -4.25 9.33 6.33
N HIS A 104 -3.74 8.16 5.93
CA HIS A 104 -3.45 7.86 4.54
C HIS A 104 -4.63 7.17 3.85
N TRP A 105 -5.05 7.70 2.70
CA TRP A 105 -6.13 7.16 1.88
C TRP A 105 -5.59 6.58 0.59
N PHE A 106 -6.04 5.38 0.24
CA PHE A 106 -5.71 4.78 -1.05
C PHE A 106 -6.89 4.00 -1.62
N THR A 107 -6.86 3.82 -2.94
CA THR A 107 -7.92 3.16 -3.69
C THR A 107 -7.47 1.79 -4.18
N ILE A 108 -8.38 0.83 -4.10
CA ILE A 108 -8.29 -0.47 -4.76
C ILE A 108 -9.42 -0.53 -5.78
N ARG A 109 -9.13 -0.56 -7.08
CA ARG A 109 -10.14 -0.56 -8.14
C ARG A 109 -10.01 -1.82 -8.99
N LYS A 110 -11.17 -2.38 -9.36
CA LYS A 110 -11.26 -3.43 -10.37
C LYS A 110 -11.23 -2.80 -11.75
N LEU A 111 -10.27 -3.20 -12.57
CA LEU A 111 -10.13 -2.77 -13.96
C LEU A 111 -10.19 -4.01 -14.86
N GLY A 112 -11.24 -4.10 -15.68
CA GLY A 112 -11.52 -5.27 -16.50
C GLY A 112 -11.86 -6.49 -15.64
N GLN A 113 -10.95 -7.45 -15.57
CA GLN A 113 -11.12 -8.69 -14.78
C GLN A 113 -10.12 -8.80 -13.61
N GLN A 114 -9.37 -7.74 -13.31
CA GLN A 114 -8.28 -7.79 -12.33
C GLN A 114 -8.38 -6.64 -11.33
N TRP A 115 -7.89 -6.87 -10.11
CA TRP A 115 -7.84 -5.86 -9.06
C TRP A 115 -6.49 -5.17 -9.06
N PHE A 116 -6.50 -3.86 -8.84
CA PHE A 116 -5.29 -3.07 -8.72
C PHE A 116 -5.35 -2.23 -7.46
N ASN A 117 -4.28 -2.29 -6.68
CA ASN A 117 -3.99 -1.35 -5.62
C ASN A 117 -3.31 -0.12 -6.23
N LEU A 118 -4.01 1.01 -6.14
CA LEU A 118 -3.62 2.31 -6.68
C LEU A 118 -3.19 3.24 -5.56
N ASN A 119 -2.50 2.69 -4.55
CA ASN A 119 -1.89 3.48 -3.50
C ASN A 119 -0.90 4.48 -4.11
N SER A 120 -1.17 5.75 -3.88
CA SER A 120 -0.40 6.87 -4.41
C SER A 120 1.05 6.89 -3.92
N LEU A 121 1.36 6.19 -2.81
CA LEU A 121 2.71 5.96 -2.32
C LEU A 121 3.47 4.90 -3.12
N LEU A 122 2.82 4.17 -4.03
CA LEU A 122 3.48 3.20 -4.89
C LEU A 122 4.01 3.87 -6.16
N THR A 123 5.16 3.38 -6.61
CA THR A 123 5.77 3.74 -7.90
C THR A 123 4.89 3.42 -9.12
N GLY A 124 3.85 2.61 -8.94
CA GLY A 124 2.84 2.31 -9.96
C GLY A 124 1.74 1.40 -9.39
N PRO A 125 0.77 0.99 -10.23
CA PRO A 125 -0.33 0.13 -9.82
C PRO A 125 0.17 -1.28 -9.44
N GLU A 126 -0.26 -1.78 -8.28
CA GLU A 126 0.03 -3.15 -7.82
C GLU A 126 -1.13 -4.08 -8.17
N LEU A 127 -0.85 -5.16 -8.90
CA LEU A 127 -1.82 -6.17 -9.27
C LEU A 127 -2.17 -7.07 -8.08
N ILE A 128 -3.46 -7.17 -7.80
CA ILE A 128 -4.05 -8.06 -6.80
C ILE A 128 -4.88 -9.13 -7.53
N SER A 129 -4.64 -10.40 -7.20
CA SER A 129 -5.47 -11.50 -7.70
C SER A 129 -6.77 -11.61 -6.90
N ASP A 130 -7.84 -12.12 -7.52
CA ASP A 130 -9.13 -12.36 -6.86
C ASP A 130 -8.98 -13.24 -5.60
N THR A 131 -8.10 -14.23 -5.66
CA THR A 131 -7.79 -15.13 -4.53
C THR A 131 -7.05 -14.42 -3.40
N TYR A 132 -6.22 -13.42 -3.72
CA TYR A 132 -5.45 -12.67 -2.75
C TYR A 132 -6.26 -11.51 -2.16
N LEU A 133 -7.21 -10.93 -2.90
CA LEU A 133 -8.01 -9.78 -2.46
C LEU A 133 -8.68 -10.01 -1.10
N ALA A 134 -9.33 -11.16 -0.92
CA ALA A 134 -10.02 -11.47 0.33
C ALA A 134 -9.05 -11.52 1.52
N LEU A 135 -7.86 -12.10 1.31
CA LEU A 135 -6.81 -12.16 2.32
C LEU A 135 -6.24 -10.76 2.61
N PHE A 136 -6.02 -9.97 1.56
CA PHE A 136 -5.52 -8.61 1.66
C PHE A 136 -6.47 -7.73 2.48
N LEU A 137 -7.77 -7.73 2.14
CA LEU A 137 -8.79 -6.98 2.89
C LEU A 137 -8.87 -7.45 4.36
N ALA A 138 -8.81 -8.77 4.60
CA ALA A 138 -8.82 -9.30 5.96
C ALA A 138 -7.59 -8.86 6.77
N GLN A 139 -6.41 -8.81 6.14
CA GLN A 139 -5.19 -8.31 6.76
C GLN A 139 -5.32 -6.82 7.11
N LEU A 140 -5.80 -6.00 6.18
CA LEU A 140 -6.04 -4.57 6.43
C LEU A 140 -6.99 -4.38 7.62
N GLN A 141 -8.05 -5.17 7.74
CA GLN A 141 -8.94 -5.10 8.92
C GLN A 141 -8.22 -5.43 10.23
N GLN A 142 -7.34 -6.45 10.24
CA GLN A 142 -6.58 -6.82 11.44
C GLN A 142 -5.57 -5.76 11.85
N GLU A 143 -4.97 -5.09 10.87
CA GLU A 143 -4.04 -3.97 11.11
C GLU A 143 -4.78 -2.68 11.55
N GLY A 144 -6.11 -2.68 11.52
CA GLY A 144 -6.94 -1.55 11.96
C GLY A 144 -7.29 -0.54 10.87
N TYR A 145 -7.20 -0.95 9.59
CA TYR A 145 -7.61 -0.11 8.48
C TYR A 145 -9.14 0.04 8.45
N SER A 146 -9.59 1.25 8.14
CA SER A 146 -10.99 1.49 7.79
C SER A 146 -11.18 1.24 6.29
N ILE A 147 -11.95 0.22 5.94
CA ILE A 147 -12.22 -0.14 4.55
C ILE A 147 -13.63 0.32 4.19
N PHE A 148 -13.74 0.99 3.06
CA PHE A 148 -14.98 1.51 2.49
C PHE A 148 -15.21 0.91 1.11
N VAL A 149 -16.44 0.49 0.84
CA VAL A 149 -16.90 -0.04 -0.43
C VAL A 149 -17.55 1.08 -1.21
N ILE A 150 -17.19 1.18 -2.49
CA ILE A 150 -17.77 2.16 -3.41
C ILE A 150 -18.85 1.49 -4.24
N ARG A 151 -20.10 1.92 -4.06
CA ARG A 151 -21.26 1.45 -4.81
C ARG A 151 -21.68 2.49 -5.83
N GLY A 152 -21.99 2.04 -7.04
CA GLY A 152 -22.49 2.90 -8.12
C GLY A 152 -21.83 2.62 -9.47
N ASN A 153 -21.99 3.56 -10.39
CA ASN A 153 -21.42 3.49 -11.74
C ASN A 153 -20.19 4.37 -11.83
N LEU A 154 -19.02 3.74 -11.65
CA LEU A 154 -17.74 4.38 -11.95
C LEU A 154 -17.65 4.71 -13.44
N PRO A 155 -16.98 5.82 -13.81
CA PRO A 155 -16.75 6.16 -15.21
C PRO A 155 -15.93 5.06 -15.89
N GLU A 156 -16.34 4.70 -17.11
CA GLU A 156 -15.56 3.80 -17.96
C GLU A 156 -14.23 4.47 -18.34
N CYS A 157 -13.15 3.70 -18.30
CA CYS A 157 -11.81 4.18 -18.64
C CYS A 157 -11.18 3.29 -19.73
N GLU A 158 -10.22 3.85 -20.47
CA GLU A 158 -9.50 3.11 -21.52
C GLU A 158 -8.78 1.87 -20.95
N ALA A 159 -8.26 1.98 -19.71
CA ALA A 159 -7.67 0.88 -18.98
C ALA A 159 -8.62 -0.33 -18.90
N GLU A 160 -9.88 -0.10 -18.58
CA GLU A 160 -10.88 -1.15 -18.41
C GLU A 160 -11.19 -1.86 -19.74
N GLN A 161 -11.25 -1.13 -20.84
CA GLN A 161 -11.47 -1.69 -22.18
C GLN A 161 -10.30 -2.59 -22.61
N ILE A 162 -9.07 -2.14 -22.37
CA ILE A 162 -7.85 -2.89 -22.71
C ILE A 162 -7.70 -4.12 -21.82
N LEU A 163 -7.89 -3.95 -20.51
CA LEU A 163 -7.74 -5.02 -19.52
C LEU A 163 -8.86 -6.07 -19.58
N ARG A 164 -9.96 -5.79 -20.29
CA ARG A 164 -10.96 -6.78 -20.64
C ARG A 164 -10.46 -7.80 -21.67
N ILE A 165 -9.51 -7.38 -22.52
CA ILE A 165 -8.96 -8.19 -23.62
C ILE A 165 -7.59 -8.76 -23.24
N MET A 166 -6.77 -7.99 -22.55
CA MET A 166 -5.41 -8.36 -22.16
C MET A 166 -5.26 -8.42 -20.64
N ARG A 167 -4.90 -9.60 -20.12
CA ARG A 167 -4.57 -9.75 -18.70
C ARG A 167 -3.15 -9.27 -18.44
N VAL A 168 -3.00 -8.41 -17.44
CA VAL A 168 -1.68 -7.95 -16.99
C VAL A 168 -1.06 -9.03 -16.12
N GLN A 169 0.18 -9.40 -16.44
CA GLN A 169 1.05 -10.17 -15.57
C GLN A 169 2.11 -9.23 -15.01
N GLN A 170 2.10 -9.07 -13.69
CA GLN A 170 3.11 -8.29 -13.01
C GLN A 170 4.25 -9.22 -12.56
N GLN A 171 5.45 -9.03 -13.12
CA GLN A 171 6.62 -9.82 -12.73
C GLN A 171 7.27 -9.32 -11.43
N GLN A 172 7.22 -8.00 -11.17
CA GLN A 172 7.76 -7.38 -9.97
C GLN A 172 6.72 -6.44 -9.35
N ARG A 173 6.56 -6.51 -8.02
CA ARG A 173 5.68 -5.59 -7.28
C ARG A 173 6.25 -4.17 -7.30
N PRO A 174 5.40 -3.12 -7.36
CA PRO A 174 5.86 -1.76 -7.32
C PRO A 174 6.46 -1.47 -5.94
N ARG A 175 7.53 -0.67 -5.91
CA ARG A 175 8.17 -0.20 -4.67
C ARG A 175 7.44 1.01 -4.10
N LEU A 176 7.63 1.26 -2.81
CA LEU A 176 7.16 2.48 -2.16
C LEU A 176 8.05 3.66 -2.57
N ILE A 177 7.42 4.79 -2.90
CA ILE A 177 8.09 6.05 -3.21
C ILE A 177 8.85 6.49 -1.94
N GLY A 178 10.18 6.58 -2.05
CA GLY A 178 11.09 6.87 -0.92
C GLY A 178 12.03 5.72 -0.53
N GLU A 179 11.78 4.48 -0.96
CA GLU A 179 12.76 3.39 -0.78
C GLU A 179 14.06 3.66 -1.55
N ASP A 180 13.98 4.37 -2.68
CA ASP A 180 15.14 4.80 -3.44
C ASP A 180 15.99 5.84 -2.68
N GLU A 181 15.43 6.65 -1.77
CA GLU A 181 16.26 7.55 -0.94
C GLU A 181 17.01 6.81 0.17
N ALA A 182 16.45 5.72 0.69
CA ALA A 182 17.13 4.84 1.63
C ALA A 182 18.25 4.04 0.94
N GLN A 183 18.03 3.61 -0.31
CA GLN A 183 19.07 2.96 -1.12
C GLN A 183 20.10 3.95 -1.69
N THR A 184 19.70 5.17 -2.03
CA THR A 184 20.61 6.21 -2.56
C THR A 184 21.45 6.83 -1.45
N LYS A 185 20.96 6.95 -0.21
CA LYS A 185 21.83 7.31 0.94
C LYS A 185 22.78 6.19 1.36
N MET A 186 22.49 4.95 0.97
CA MET A 186 23.41 3.81 1.02
C MET A 186 24.29 3.67 -0.25
N GLY A 187 23.97 4.40 -1.32
CA GLY A 187 24.54 4.20 -2.67
C GLY A 187 25.31 5.40 -3.24
N PHE A 188 25.26 6.59 -2.62
CA PHE A 188 26.04 7.76 -3.02
C PHE A 188 27.44 7.79 -2.40
N GLY A 189 28.18 6.70 -2.56
CA GLY A 189 29.53 6.55 -2.04
C GLY A 189 30.47 5.65 -2.82
N VAL A 190 30.07 5.05 -3.96
CA VAL A 190 30.98 4.21 -4.73
C VAL A 190 30.64 4.23 -6.22
N GLU A 191 31.16 5.19 -6.97
CA GLU A 191 31.51 5.01 -8.39
C GLU A 191 32.68 5.94 -8.72
N ASP A 192 33.92 5.48 -8.50
CA ASP A 192 34.94 5.38 -9.57
C ASP A 192 36.23 4.73 -9.02
N GLU A 193 36.19 3.43 -8.73
CA GLU A 193 37.38 2.57 -8.79
C GLU A 193 36.90 1.13 -8.96
N VAL A 194 36.92 0.67 -10.22
CA VAL A 194 36.64 -0.73 -10.57
C VAL A 194 37.84 -1.56 -10.11
N VAL A 195 37.85 -1.92 -8.83
CA VAL A 195 38.79 -2.91 -8.27
C VAL A 195 37.97 -4.13 -7.92
N ASP A 196 38.38 -5.29 -8.43
CA ASP A 196 37.74 -6.61 -8.28
C ASP A 196 37.40 -6.96 -6.80
N GLU A 197 36.27 -6.47 -6.30
CA GLU A 197 35.75 -6.77 -4.95
C GLU A 197 35.46 -8.28 -4.78
N ASP A 198 35.26 -9.00 -5.88
CA ASP A 198 34.96 -10.43 -5.88
C ASP A 198 36.20 -11.28 -5.54
N GLU A 199 37.42 -10.75 -5.70
CA GLU A 199 38.67 -11.40 -5.24
C GLU A 199 39.01 -11.02 -3.79
N GLU A 200 38.76 -9.78 -3.38
CA GLU A 200 39.02 -9.34 -2.00
C GLU A 200 38.04 -9.98 -1.02
N LEU A 201 36.76 -10.12 -1.40
CA LEU A 201 35.75 -10.83 -0.61
C LEU A 201 36.05 -12.34 -0.54
N LYS A 202 36.54 -12.95 -1.63
CA LYS A 202 37.02 -14.35 -1.63
C LYS A 202 38.25 -14.54 -0.76
N ARG A 203 39.20 -13.59 -0.78
CA ARG A 203 40.35 -13.59 0.14
C ARG A 203 39.92 -13.44 1.59
N ALA A 204 39.02 -12.51 1.90
CA ALA A 204 38.53 -12.29 3.25
C ALA A 204 37.81 -13.54 3.79
N LEU A 205 36.98 -14.19 2.97
CA LEU A 205 36.35 -15.46 3.34
C LEU A 205 37.35 -16.62 3.49
N ALA A 206 38.43 -16.64 2.70
CA ALA A 206 39.49 -17.63 2.83
C ALA A 206 40.38 -17.41 4.07
N LEU A 207 40.67 -16.15 4.40
CA LEU A 207 41.41 -15.74 5.60
C LEU A 207 40.59 -15.97 6.88
N SER A 208 39.29 -15.64 6.88
CA SER A 208 38.39 -15.99 7.98
C SER A 208 38.18 -17.50 8.14
N ARG A 209 38.46 -18.30 7.10
CA ARG A 209 38.48 -19.77 7.19
C ARG A 209 39.83 -20.33 7.65
N GLN A 210 40.88 -19.51 7.71
CA GLN A 210 42.19 -19.89 8.26
C GLN A 210 42.39 -19.46 9.72
N ASP A 211 41.67 -18.45 10.21
CA ASP A 211 41.77 -17.97 11.61
C ASP A 211 40.70 -18.56 12.56
N ILE A 212 40.31 -19.81 12.34
CA ILE A 212 39.76 -20.63 13.41
C ILE A 212 40.74 -21.78 13.58
N ASP A 213 41.64 -21.66 14.56
CA ASP A 213 42.36 -22.78 15.13
C ASP A 213 41.33 -23.74 15.77
N VAL A 214 40.63 -24.50 14.93
CA VAL A 214 39.73 -25.59 15.32
C VAL A 214 40.50 -26.81 15.83
N GLU A 215 41.83 -26.81 15.80
CA GLU A 215 42.63 -27.94 16.31
C GLU A 215 42.69 -27.99 17.85
N ASP A 216 42.66 -26.84 18.54
CA ASP A 216 42.78 -26.83 20.02
C ASP A 216 41.46 -27.16 20.73
N GLU A 217 40.31 -26.68 20.21
CA GLU A 217 39.02 -26.94 20.86
C GLU A 217 38.53 -28.39 20.64
N GLU A 218 38.80 -29.01 19.49
CA GLU A 218 38.38 -30.39 19.23
C GLU A 218 39.22 -31.41 20.03
N ALA A 219 40.49 -31.10 20.30
CA ALA A 219 41.36 -31.93 21.14
C ALA A 219 40.92 -31.91 22.62
N ASP A 220 40.50 -30.75 23.13
CA ASP A 220 40.05 -30.61 24.52
C ASP A 220 38.64 -31.17 24.73
N LEU A 221 37.74 -31.03 23.76
CA LEU A 221 36.43 -31.70 23.75
C LEU A 221 36.58 -33.24 23.72
N ARG A 222 37.51 -33.78 22.92
CA ARG A 222 37.79 -35.23 22.91
C ARG A 222 38.39 -35.72 24.22
N ARG A 223 39.29 -34.96 24.86
CA ARG A 223 39.85 -35.29 26.18
C ARG A 223 38.77 -35.27 27.28
N ALA A 224 37.89 -34.28 27.27
CA ALA A 224 36.80 -34.17 28.25
C ALA A 224 35.83 -35.37 28.17
N ILE A 225 35.45 -35.79 26.96
CA ILE A 225 34.55 -36.94 26.76
C ILE A 225 35.21 -38.26 27.19
N GLN A 226 36.51 -38.41 26.95
CA GLN A 226 37.24 -39.63 27.31
C GLN A 226 37.43 -39.78 28.83
N LEU A 227 37.62 -38.66 29.55
CA LEU A 227 37.68 -38.64 31.01
C LEU A 227 36.32 -38.96 31.65
N SER A 228 35.21 -38.55 31.03
CA SER A 228 33.85 -38.92 31.48
C SER A 228 33.52 -40.41 31.27
N MET A 229 34.18 -41.10 30.34
CA MET A 229 33.95 -42.53 30.06
C MET A 229 34.84 -43.47 30.90
N GLN A 230 35.86 -42.96 31.60
CA GLN A 230 36.78 -43.76 32.44
C GLN A 230 36.57 -43.57 33.95
N GLY A 231 35.69 -42.65 34.38
CA GLY A 231 35.23 -42.55 35.76
C GLY A 231 34.13 -43.56 36.07
N LYS A 232 34.48 -44.62 36.80
CA LYS A 232 33.54 -45.51 37.51
C LYS A 232 32.83 -44.77 38.65
#